data_AF-A0A8H3FHC2-F1
#
_entry.id   AF-A0A8H3FHC2-F1
#
_cell.length_a   1.000
_cell.length_b   1.000
_cell.length_c   1.000
_cell.angle_alpha   90.00
_cell.angle_beta   90.00
_cell.angle_gamma   90.00
#
_symmetry.space_group_name_H-M   'P 1'
#
loop_
_entity.id
_entity.type
_entity.pdbx_description
1 polymer ?
#
loop_
_entity_poly.entity_id
_entity_poly.type
_entity_poly.pdbx_seq_one_letter_code
_entity_poly.pdbx_strand_id
1 'polypeptide(L)'
;MSASANVGTGMTYALFHGCDEQDVKVLTDWVKMTTYSAGHPLLLPALFAELQLRRHKRLTRDNWSKLVTLYARTGQYGNRAPGTQPASLQEDAFDYDNTTREVLGMYQDAGFLEKGLIKLRRWLKQMASQMEIIKTTVPEARTEFINMENARIGERLEEMMDDYEGLITECKLILDGASLLNNAVSRSLYLPTLYLETISD
;
A
#
# COMPACT_ATOMS: atom_id res chain seq x y z
N MET A 1 -16.64 -3.33 -1.89
CA MET A 1 -17.11 -4.72 -1.97
C MET A 1 -18.35 -4.84 -1.11
N SER A 2 -19.38 -5.55 -1.59
CA SER A 2 -20.49 -6.04 -0.78
C SER A 2 -20.48 -7.57 -0.82
N ALA A 3 -20.68 -8.23 0.31
CA ALA A 3 -20.75 -9.69 0.37
C ALA A 3 -21.89 -10.12 1.30
N SER A 4 -22.57 -11.20 0.93
CA SER A 4 -23.66 -11.82 1.69
C SER A 4 -23.52 -13.34 1.60
N ALA A 5 -23.81 -14.03 2.70
CA ALA A 5 -23.73 -15.48 2.78
C ALA A 5 -25.05 -16.06 3.28
N ASN A 6 -25.49 -17.13 2.63
CA ASN A 6 -26.57 -17.98 3.12
C ASN A 6 -25.95 -19.20 3.79
N VAL A 7 -25.85 -19.13 5.12
CA VAL A 7 -25.18 -20.14 5.95
C VAL A 7 -25.87 -21.52 5.88
N GLY A 8 -27.20 -21.55 5.70
CA GLY A 8 -27.97 -22.78 5.58
C GLY A 8 -27.67 -23.55 4.29
N THR A 9 -27.48 -22.84 3.17
CA THR A 9 -27.17 -23.46 1.86
C THR A 9 -25.67 -23.52 1.56
N GLY A 10 -24.85 -22.79 2.31
CA GLY A 10 -23.43 -22.62 2.04
C GLY A 10 -23.10 -21.70 0.86
N MET A 11 -24.09 -21.02 0.27
CA MET A 11 -23.82 -20.11 -0.85
C MET A 11 -23.32 -18.76 -0.35
N THR A 12 -22.31 -18.22 -1.02
CA THR A 12 -21.79 -16.87 -0.77
C THR A 12 -21.85 -16.05 -2.06
N TYR A 13 -22.39 -14.84 -1.96
CA TYR A 13 -22.49 -13.89 -3.06
C TYR A 13 -21.66 -12.66 -2.74
N ALA A 14 -20.89 -12.17 -3.70
CA ALA A 14 -20.13 -10.94 -3.54
C ALA A 14 -20.16 -10.08 -4.81
N LEU A 15 -20.18 -8.77 -4.62
CA LEU A 15 -20.07 -7.76 -5.66
C LEU A 15 -18.76 -6.98 -5.46
N PHE A 16 -17.87 -7.12 -6.44
CA PHE A 16 -16.61 -6.40 -6.52
C PHE A 16 -16.73 -5.24 -7.51
N HIS A 17 -16.27 -4.06 -7.10
CA HIS A 17 -16.22 -2.87 -7.94
C HIS A 17 -14.77 -2.45 -8.17
N GLY A 18 -14.47 -1.86 -9.32
CA GLY A 18 -13.10 -1.40 -9.64
C GLY A 18 -12.12 -2.55 -9.88
N CYS A 19 -12.61 -3.65 -10.45
CA CYS A 19 -11.79 -4.75 -10.96
C CYS A 19 -11.64 -4.58 -12.47
N ASP A 20 -10.41 -4.70 -12.97
CA ASP A 20 -10.14 -4.83 -14.39
C ASP A 20 -10.29 -6.29 -14.86
N GLU A 21 -10.14 -6.54 -16.16
CA GLU A 21 -10.27 -7.88 -16.72
C GLU A 21 -9.22 -8.87 -16.14
N GLN A 22 -8.03 -8.39 -15.79
CA GLN A 22 -6.99 -9.22 -15.21
C GLN A 22 -7.36 -9.63 -13.78
N ASP A 23 -7.89 -8.71 -12.98
CA ASP A 23 -8.38 -9.00 -11.63
C ASP A 23 -9.52 -10.02 -11.66
N VAL A 24 -10.48 -9.85 -12.58
CA VAL A 24 -11.61 -10.78 -12.74
C VAL A 24 -11.09 -12.18 -13.08
N LYS A 25 -10.12 -12.28 -14.00
CA LYS A 25 -9.50 -13.56 -14.36
C LYS A 25 -8.81 -14.20 -13.15
N VAL A 26 -7.98 -13.44 -12.43
CA VAL A 26 -7.26 -13.94 -11.24
C VAL A 26 -8.23 -14.41 -10.16
N LEU A 27 -9.27 -13.63 -9.85
CA LEU A 27 -10.29 -14.01 -8.86
C LEU A 27 -11.05 -15.27 -9.30
N THR A 28 -11.41 -15.36 -10.59
CA THR A 28 -12.10 -16.53 -11.14
C THR A 28 -11.24 -17.78 -11.01
N ASP A 29 -9.94 -17.68 -11.31
CA ASP A 29 -9.01 -18.80 -11.19
C ASP A 29 -8.83 -19.20 -9.73
N TRP A 30 -8.71 -18.26 -8.79
CA TRP A 30 -8.65 -18.57 -7.36
C TRP A 30 -9.91 -19.25 -6.84
N VAL A 31 -11.09 -18.79 -7.25
CA VAL A 31 -12.36 -19.44 -6.87
C VAL A 31 -12.43 -20.86 -7.40
N LYS A 32 -11.98 -21.10 -8.65
CA LYS A 32 -11.89 -22.45 -9.22
C LYS A 32 -10.89 -23.36 -8.48
N MET A 33 -9.78 -22.79 -8.01
CA MET A 33 -8.76 -23.53 -7.26
C MET A 33 -9.18 -23.81 -5.81
N THR A 34 -10.06 -22.98 -5.24
CA THR A 34 -10.54 -23.07 -3.85
C THR A 34 -11.95 -23.64 -3.75
N THR A 35 -12.32 -24.51 -4.70
CA THR A 35 -13.66 -25.13 -4.76
C THR A 35 -14.03 -25.92 -3.51
N TYR A 36 -13.05 -26.52 -2.82
CA TYR A 36 -13.29 -27.18 -1.53
C TYR A 36 -13.72 -26.17 -0.45
N SER A 37 -13.27 -24.92 -0.50
CA SER A 37 -13.66 -23.83 0.40
C SER A 37 -14.92 -23.08 -0.03
N ALA A 38 -15.51 -23.39 -1.20
CA ALA A 38 -16.56 -22.58 -1.84
C ALA A 38 -17.83 -22.37 -0.98
N GLY A 39 -17.98 -23.17 0.08
CA GLY A 39 -19.06 -23.05 1.06
C GLY A 39 -18.79 -22.10 2.24
N HIS A 40 -17.59 -21.51 2.34
CA HIS A 40 -17.19 -20.70 3.49
C HIS A 40 -17.56 -19.22 3.30
N PRO A 41 -18.32 -18.58 4.22
CA PRO A 41 -18.78 -17.20 4.08
C PRO A 41 -17.68 -16.16 3.87
N LEU A 42 -16.48 -16.41 4.41
CA LEU A 42 -15.34 -15.50 4.32
C LEU A 42 -14.40 -15.79 3.14
N LEU A 43 -14.67 -16.80 2.31
CA LEU A 43 -13.78 -17.11 1.18
C LEU A 43 -13.67 -15.92 0.21
N LEU A 44 -14.81 -15.44 -0.33
CA LEU A 44 -14.80 -14.34 -1.30
C LEU A 44 -14.23 -13.04 -0.71
N PRO A 45 -14.61 -12.63 0.52
CA PRO A 45 -13.93 -11.54 1.22
C PRO A 45 -12.40 -11.71 1.35
N ALA A 46 -11.93 -12.91 1.71
CA ALA A 46 -10.50 -13.17 1.89
C ALA A 46 -9.73 -13.12 0.57
N LEU A 47 -10.27 -13.72 -0.50
CA LEU A 47 -9.68 -13.63 -1.85
C LEU A 47 -9.59 -12.18 -2.33
N PHE A 48 -10.63 -11.38 -2.08
CA PHE A 48 -10.58 -9.97 -2.43
C PHE A 48 -9.56 -9.18 -1.61
N ALA A 49 -9.44 -9.47 -0.32
CA ALA A 49 -8.43 -8.84 0.52
C ALA A 49 -7.01 -9.16 0.02
N GLU A 50 -6.77 -10.39 -0.44
CA GLU A 50 -5.50 -10.79 -1.04
C GLU A 50 -5.23 -10.06 -2.36
N LEU A 51 -6.24 -9.89 -3.21
CA LEU A 51 -6.12 -9.08 -4.42
C LEU A 51 -5.72 -7.63 -4.08
N GLN A 52 -6.41 -7.02 -3.11
CA GLN A 52 -6.08 -5.66 -2.68
C GLN A 52 -4.68 -5.57 -2.08
N LEU A 53 -4.23 -6.58 -1.35
CA LEU A 53 -2.88 -6.62 -0.80
C LEU A 53 -1.82 -6.56 -1.91
N ARG A 54 -2.01 -7.32 -3.00
CA ARG A 54 -1.11 -7.29 -4.15
C ARG A 54 -1.06 -5.91 -4.82
N ARG A 55 -2.22 -5.24 -4.94
CA ARG A 55 -2.29 -3.88 -5.47
C ARG A 55 -1.55 -2.89 -4.57
N HIS A 56 -1.75 -2.99 -3.26
CA HIS A 56 -1.08 -2.13 -2.28
C HIS A 56 0.43 -2.36 -2.24
N LYS A 57 0.91 -3.60 -2.25
CA LYS A 57 2.35 -3.91 -2.37
C LYS A 57 2.97 -3.23 -3.59
N ARG A 58 2.27 -3.24 -4.74
CA ARG A 58 2.72 -2.56 -5.96
C ARG A 58 2.78 -1.04 -5.77
N LEU A 59 1.70 -0.44 -5.28
CA LEU A 59 1.62 1.02 -5.06
C LEU A 59 2.68 1.52 -4.09
N THR A 60 2.90 0.83 -2.96
CA THR A 60 3.94 1.20 -1.99
C THR A 60 5.32 1.14 -2.63
N ARG A 61 5.64 0.08 -3.37
CA ARG A 61 6.91 -0.06 -4.09
C ARG A 61 7.12 1.01 -5.15
N ASP A 62 6.06 1.35 -5.89
CA ASP A 62 6.13 2.39 -6.92
C ASP A 62 6.39 3.78 -6.28
N ASN A 63 5.74 4.08 -5.14
CA ASN A 63 6.01 5.29 -4.36
C ASN A 63 7.43 5.31 -3.78
N TRP A 64 7.93 4.18 -3.28
CA TRP A 64 9.31 4.07 -2.83
C TRP A 64 10.31 4.33 -3.96
N SER A 65 10.06 3.77 -5.15
CA SER A 65 10.92 3.96 -6.32
C SER A 65 10.96 5.43 -6.77
N LYS A 66 9.82 6.10 -6.74
CA LYS A 66 9.75 7.55 -6.98
C LYS A 66 10.57 8.32 -5.95
N LEU A 67 10.46 7.97 -4.66
CA LEU A 67 11.21 8.64 -3.58
C LEU A 67 12.72 8.55 -3.80
N VAL A 68 13.23 7.35 -4.07
CA VAL A 68 14.65 7.11 -4.35
C VAL A 68 15.11 7.93 -5.56
N THR A 69 14.29 8.01 -6.61
CA THR A 69 14.58 8.81 -7.82
C THR A 69 14.71 10.29 -7.48
N LEU A 70 13.82 10.83 -6.63
CA LEU A 70 13.87 12.23 -6.18
C LEU A 70 15.12 12.51 -5.33
N TYR A 71 15.48 11.59 -4.42
CA TYR A 71 16.72 11.70 -3.64
C TYR A 71 17.97 11.73 -4.52
N ALA A 72 18.01 10.91 -5.56
CA ALA A 72 19.12 10.91 -6.52
C ALA A 72 19.19 12.24 -7.29
N ARG A 73 18.04 12.73 -7.79
CA ARG A 73 17.96 13.98 -8.56
C ARG A 73 18.34 15.21 -7.74
N THR A 74 17.92 15.27 -6.48
CA THR A 74 18.24 16.39 -5.56
C THR A 74 19.69 16.38 -5.04
N GLY A 75 20.52 15.40 -5.44
CA GLY A 75 21.91 15.30 -5.00
C GLY A 75 22.08 14.90 -3.53
N GLN A 76 21.03 14.34 -2.91
CA GLN A 76 21.04 13.91 -1.51
C GLN A 76 21.58 12.48 -1.32
N TYR A 77 21.68 11.68 -2.39
CA TYR A 77 22.54 10.50 -2.39
C TYR A 77 23.99 10.94 -2.51
N GLY A 78 24.73 10.84 -1.40
CA GLY A 78 26.11 11.25 -1.30
C GLY A 78 27.00 10.61 -2.37
N ASN A 79 27.53 11.46 -3.25
CA ASN A 79 28.86 11.32 -3.87
C ASN A 79 29.27 12.67 -4.48
N ARG A 80 29.34 13.72 -3.65
CA ARG A 80 30.26 14.83 -3.95
C ARG A 80 31.54 14.54 -3.19
N ALA A 81 32.51 13.92 -3.86
CA ALA A 81 33.88 13.90 -3.36
C ALA A 81 34.31 15.37 -3.11
N PRO A 82 34.82 15.71 -1.91
CA PRO A 82 35.24 17.07 -1.61
C PRO A 82 36.33 17.47 -2.61
N GLY A 83 36.06 18.45 -3.46
CA GLY A 83 37.06 19.02 -4.39
C GLY A 83 36.92 18.63 -5.87
N THR A 84 35.89 17.88 -6.28
CA THR A 84 35.63 17.70 -7.72
C THR A 84 34.75 18.84 -8.21
N GLN A 85 35.35 19.84 -8.88
CA GLN A 85 34.57 20.81 -9.65
C GLN A 85 33.73 20.06 -10.71
N PRO A 86 32.48 20.45 -10.94
CA PRO A 86 31.65 19.80 -11.95
C PRO A 86 32.31 19.98 -13.31
N ALA A 87 32.74 18.87 -13.92
CA ALA A 87 33.03 18.83 -15.34
C ALA A 87 31.72 19.11 -16.08
N SER A 88 31.55 20.37 -16.49
CA SER A 88 30.60 20.84 -17.50
C SER A 88 29.35 19.97 -17.66
N LEU A 89 28.50 19.91 -16.64
CA LEU A 89 27.11 19.59 -16.87
C LEU A 89 26.51 20.87 -17.45
N GLN A 90 25.94 20.77 -18.65
CA GLN A 90 24.97 21.75 -19.10
C GLN A 90 24.03 22.01 -17.92
N GLU A 91 23.98 23.26 -17.47
CA GLU A 91 23.02 23.74 -16.49
C GLU A 91 21.63 23.66 -17.10
N ASP A 92 21.07 22.45 -17.20
CA ASP A 92 19.63 22.32 -17.18
C ASP A 92 19.20 22.86 -15.82
N ALA A 93 18.60 24.05 -15.82
CA ALA A 93 18.14 24.73 -14.63
C ALA A 93 17.33 23.72 -13.79
N PHE A 94 17.83 23.39 -12.61
CA PHE A 94 17.16 22.44 -11.72
C PHE A 94 15.75 22.96 -11.44
N ASP A 95 14.73 22.25 -11.94
CA ASP A 95 13.34 22.67 -11.80
C ASP A 95 12.85 22.40 -10.38
N TYR A 96 13.10 23.39 -9.52
CA TYR A 96 12.69 23.39 -8.12
C TYR A 96 11.17 23.34 -7.96
N ASP A 97 10.42 24.00 -8.86
CA ASP A 97 8.96 24.05 -8.78
C ASP A 97 8.36 22.67 -9.11
N ASN A 98 8.80 22.05 -10.21
CA ASN A 98 8.37 20.69 -10.55
C ASN A 98 8.80 19.68 -9.48
N THR A 99 10.02 19.79 -8.95
CA THR A 99 10.48 18.91 -7.86
C THR A 99 9.64 19.07 -6.59
N THR A 100 9.30 20.31 -6.21
CA THR A 100 8.45 20.56 -5.04
C THR A 100 7.06 19.97 -5.24
N ARG A 101 6.46 20.12 -6.43
CA ARG A 101 5.17 19.52 -6.77
C ARG A 101 5.21 17.98 -6.71
N GLU A 102 6.27 17.37 -7.22
CA GLU A 102 6.45 15.91 -7.17
C GLU A 102 6.59 15.40 -5.71
N VAL A 103 7.36 16.09 -4.86
CA VAL A 103 7.48 15.75 -3.44
C VAL A 103 6.14 15.90 -2.70
N LEU A 104 5.40 16.98 -2.95
CA LEU A 104 4.08 17.19 -2.36
C LEU A 104 3.06 16.13 -2.83
N GLY A 105 3.06 15.80 -4.13
CA GLY A 105 2.23 14.74 -4.68
C GLY A 105 2.51 13.39 -4.02
N MET A 106 3.79 13.07 -3.80
CA MET A 106 4.19 11.86 -3.09
C MET A 106 3.73 11.85 -1.63
N TYR A 107 3.81 12.99 -0.94
CA TYR A 107 3.33 13.12 0.43
C TYR A 107 1.82 12.84 0.52
N GLN A 108 1.05 13.38 -0.43
CA GLN A 108 -0.37 13.12 -0.53
C GLN A 108 -0.66 11.65 -0.83
N ASP A 109 -0.03 11.08 -1.86
CA ASP A 109 -0.22 9.69 -2.29
C ASP A 109 0.11 8.70 -1.15
N ALA A 110 1.26 8.86 -0.51
CA ALA A 110 1.68 8.00 0.61
C ALA A 110 0.74 8.14 1.82
N GLY A 111 0.30 9.37 2.13
CA GLY A 111 -0.62 9.61 3.25
C GLY A 111 -2.03 9.06 3.00
N PHE A 112 -2.53 9.13 1.77
CA PHE A 112 -3.79 8.48 1.39
C PHE A 112 -3.67 6.96 1.43
N LEU A 113 -2.56 6.42 0.92
CA LEU A 113 -2.28 4.99 0.94
C LEU A 113 -2.23 4.48 2.38
N GLU A 114 -1.43 5.08 3.26
CA GLU A 114 -1.32 4.70 4.68
C GLU A 114 -2.71 4.59 5.36
N LYS A 115 -3.55 5.61 5.20
CA LYS A 115 -4.92 5.62 5.75
C LYS A 115 -5.76 4.48 5.18
N GLY A 116 -5.63 4.20 3.89
CA GLY A 116 -6.27 3.08 3.21
C GLY A 116 -5.84 1.72 3.79
N LEU A 117 -4.53 1.53 3.99
CA LEU A 117 -3.96 0.31 4.57
C LEU A 117 -4.44 0.09 6.01
N ILE A 118 -4.45 1.13 6.84
CA ILE A 118 -4.97 1.06 8.23
C ILE A 118 -6.43 0.63 8.23
N LYS A 119 -7.26 1.21 7.35
CA LYS A 119 -8.67 0.86 7.24
C LYS A 119 -8.85 -0.60 6.82
N LEU A 120 -8.08 -1.07 5.84
CA LEU A 120 -8.19 -2.43 5.34
C LEU A 120 -7.69 -3.47 6.35
N ARG A 121 -6.59 -3.18 7.07
CA ARG A 121 -6.13 -4.01 8.18
C ARG A 121 -7.17 -4.12 9.30
N ARG A 122 -7.85 -3.02 9.64
CA ARG A 122 -8.95 -3.05 10.62
C ARG A 122 -10.08 -3.95 10.13
N TRP A 123 -10.39 -3.91 8.83
CA TRP A 123 -11.39 -4.79 8.24
C TRP A 123 -10.98 -6.28 8.27
N LEU A 124 -9.70 -6.61 8.04
CA LEU A 124 -9.19 -7.96 8.23
C LEU A 124 -9.39 -8.48 9.65
N LYS A 125 -9.11 -7.64 10.67
CA LYS A 125 -9.37 -7.97 12.08
C LYS A 125 -10.86 -8.25 12.33
N GLN A 126 -11.74 -7.47 11.72
CA GLN A 126 -13.18 -7.69 11.82
C GLN A 126 -13.59 -9.01 11.14
N MET A 127 -13.00 -9.35 9.99
CA MET A 127 -13.27 -10.63 9.34
C MET A 127 -12.82 -11.82 10.21
N ALA A 128 -11.64 -11.74 10.81
CA ALA A 128 -11.16 -12.75 11.74
C ALA A 128 -12.11 -12.90 12.94
N SER A 129 -12.64 -11.80 13.50
CA SER A 129 -13.62 -11.90 14.59
C SER A 129 -14.98 -12.46 14.16
N GLN A 130 -15.37 -12.32 12.89
CA GLN A 130 -16.59 -12.96 12.37
C GLN A 130 -16.49 -14.49 12.31
N MET A 131 -15.28 -15.08 12.29
CA MET A 131 -15.12 -16.54 12.25
C MET A 131 -15.77 -17.23 13.45
N GLU A 132 -15.67 -16.64 14.64
CA GLU A 132 -16.31 -17.19 15.85
C GLU A 132 -17.84 -17.13 15.78
N ILE A 133 -18.39 -16.10 15.13
CA ILE A 133 -19.83 -15.99 14.89
C ILE A 133 -20.29 -17.04 13.86
N ILE A 134 -19.49 -17.27 12.82
CA ILE A 134 -19.80 -18.29 11.81
C ILE A 134 -19.85 -19.68 12.45
N LYS A 135 -18.94 -20.00 13.38
CA LYS A 135 -18.94 -21.29 14.09
C LYS A 135 -20.23 -21.58 14.86
N THR A 136 -20.85 -20.54 15.43
CA THR A 136 -22.07 -20.70 16.25
C THR A 136 -23.36 -20.65 15.44
N THR A 137 -23.30 -20.21 14.18
CA THR A 137 -24.49 -20.01 13.32
C THR A 137 -24.65 -21.09 12.26
N VAL A 138 -23.64 -21.93 12.04
CA VAL A 138 -23.67 -23.01 11.05
C VAL A 138 -24.39 -24.26 11.58
N PRO A 139 -25.10 -25.02 10.72
CA PRO A 139 -25.66 -26.30 11.10
C PRO A 139 -24.57 -27.29 11.56
N GLU A 140 -24.87 -28.15 12.54
CA GLU A 140 -23.90 -29.12 13.11
C GLU A 140 -23.20 -29.98 12.04
N ALA A 141 -23.93 -30.38 11.00
CA ALA A 141 -23.39 -31.16 9.88
C ALA A 141 -22.25 -30.47 9.10
N ARG A 142 -22.08 -29.16 9.26
CA ARG A 142 -21.05 -28.36 8.58
C ARG A 142 -19.96 -27.85 9.54
N THR A 143 -20.07 -28.11 10.84
CA THR A 143 -19.19 -27.55 11.87
C THR A 143 -17.73 -27.96 11.65
N GLU A 144 -17.47 -29.24 11.33
CA GLU A 144 -16.11 -29.72 11.08
C GLU A 144 -15.46 -29.02 9.87
N PHE A 145 -16.20 -28.93 8.75
CA PHE A 145 -15.78 -28.21 7.56
C PHE A 145 -15.46 -26.74 7.86
N ILE A 146 -16.37 -26.05 8.57
CA ILE A 146 -16.22 -24.64 8.92
C ILE A 146 -15.03 -24.42 9.85
N ASN A 147 -14.78 -25.32 10.80
CA ASN A 147 -13.63 -25.22 11.70
C ASN A 147 -12.29 -25.37 10.95
N MET A 148 -12.21 -26.34 10.04
CA MET A 148 -11.02 -26.55 9.21
C MET A 148 -10.76 -25.32 8.31
N GLU A 149 -11.79 -24.82 7.63
CA GLU A 149 -11.66 -23.65 6.76
C GLU A 149 -11.44 -22.35 7.53
N ASN A 150 -12.01 -22.20 8.73
CA ASN A 150 -11.70 -21.08 9.61
C ASN A 150 -10.24 -21.05 10.02
N ALA A 151 -9.65 -22.21 10.34
CA ALA A 151 -8.22 -22.27 10.66
C ALA A 151 -7.37 -21.80 9.48
N ARG A 152 -7.67 -22.32 8.28
CA ARG A 152 -6.93 -21.98 7.05
C ARG A 152 -7.09 -20.52 6.63
N ILE A 153 -8.34 -20.02 6.58
CA ILE A 153 -8.60 -18.63 6.22
C ILE A 153 -8.07 -17.72 7.32
N GLY A 154 -8.17 -18.13 8.59
CA GLY A 154 -7.66 -17.39 9.75
C GLY A 154 -6.17 -17.15 9.66
N GLU A 155 -5.39 -18.21 9.47
CA GLU A 155 -3.93 -18.14 9.24
C GLU A 155 -3.61 -17.17 8.09
N ARG A 156 -4.32 -17.28 6.97
CA ARG A 156 -4.10 -16.37 5.83
C ARG A 156 -4.45 -14.92 6.14
N LEU A 157 -5.50 -14.65 6.92
CA LEU A 157 -5.85 -13.30 7.35
C LEU A 157 -4.77 -12.72 8.26
N GLU A 158 -4.19 -13.53 9.15
CA GLU A 158 -3.09 -13.13 10.04
C GLU A 158 -1.86 -12.73 9.23
N GLU A 159 -1.41 -13.58 8.30
CA GLU A 159 -0.31 -13.24 7.39
C GLU A 159 -0.56 -11.92 6.64
N MET A 160 -1.78 -11.72 6.12
CA MET A 160 -2.12 -10.47 5.45
C MET A 160 -2.10 -9.26 6.40
N MET A 161 -2.51 -9.42 7.65
CA MET A 161 -2.46 -8.35 8.65
C MET A 161 -1.01 -7.93 8.95
N ASP A 162 -0.09 -8.88 9.00
CA ASP A 162 1.34 -8.62 9.19
C ASP A 162 1.94 -7.93 7.97
N ASP A 163 1.61 -8.42 6.76
CA ASP A 163 1.97 -7.77 5.49
C ASP A 163 1.48 -6.31 5.47
N TYR A 164 0.26 -6.03 5.91
CA TYR A 164 -0.26 -4.66 5.99
C TYR A 164 0.46 -3.80 7.02
N GLU A 165 0.88 -4.35 8.16
CA GLU A 165 1.69 -3.62 9.15
C GLU A 165 3.06 -3.22 8.55
N GLY A 166 3.67 -4.13 7.78
CA GLY A 166 4.87 -3.84 7.00
C GLY A 166 4.65 -2.68 6.01
N LEU A 167 3.60 -2.76 5.19
CA LEU A 167 3.29 -1.72 4.22
C LEU A 167 2.94 -0.36 4.86
N ILE A 168 2.27 -0.35 6.02
CA ILE A 168 2.01 0.88 6.78
C ILE A 168 3.33 1.51 7.23
N THR A 169 4.25 0.68 7.74
CA THR A 169 5.57 1.15 8.16
C THR A 169 6.37 1.71 6.98
N GLU A 170 6.34 1.04 5.83
CA GLU A 170 6.95 1.55 4.60
C GLU A 170 6.34 2.89 4.15
N CYS A 171 5.01 3.05 4.22
CA CYS A 171 4.36 4.32 3.89
C CYS A 171 4.81 5.46 4.83
N LYS A 172 4.99 5.17 6.12
CA LYS A 172 5.53 6.16 7.08
C LYS A 172 6.96 6.56 6.73
N LEU A 173 7.82 5.59 6.38
CA LEU A 173 9.18 5.88 5.92
C LEU A 173 9.18 6.75 4.65
N ILE A 174 8.23 6.50 3.73
CA ILE A 174 8.08 7.33 2.53
C ILE A 174 7.67 8.76 2.89
N LEU A 175 6.70 8.92 3.81
CA LEU A 175 6.27 10.23 4.30
C LEU A 175 7.40 11.00 4.99
N ASP A 176 8.18 10.33 5.83
CA ASP A 176 9.33 10.91 6.51
C ASP A 176 10.41 11.32 5.50
N GLY A 177 10.71 10.46 4.52
CA GLY A 177 11.67 10.76 3.46
C GLY A 177 11.22 11.94 2.58
N ALA A 178 9.95 11.97 2.17
CA ALA A 178 9.38 13.08 1.41
C ALA A 178 9.43 14.40 2.22
N SER A 179 9.19 14.35 3.53
CA SER A 179 9.33 15.52 4.42
C SER A 179 10.77 16.04 4.46
N LEU A 180 11.76 15.15 4.57
CA LEU A 180 13.18 15.53 4.54
C LEU A 180 13.57 16.18 3.20
N LEU A 181 13.13 15.60 2.08
CA LEU A 181 13.33 16.18 0.75
C LEU A 181 12.68 17.55 0.62
N ASN A 182 11.43 17.69 1.06
CA ASN A 182 10.72 18.97 0.99
C ASN A 182 11.46 20.07 1.75
N ASN A 183 11.95 19.76 2.94
CA ASN A 183 12.75 20.69 3.74
C ASN A 183 14.07 21.06 3.06
N ALA A 184 14.73 20.12 2.40
CA ALA A 184 15.98 20.37 1.70
C ALA A 184 15.79 21.24 0.45
N VAL A 185 14.80 20.91 -0.37
CA VAL A 185 14.41 21.67 -1.56
C VAL A 185 13.99 23.09 -1.19
N SER A 186 13.21 23.23 -0.11
CA SER A 186 12.82 24.54 0.42
C SER A 186 14.03 25.36 0.86
N ARG A 187 14.99 24.77 1.59
CA ARG A 187 16.21 25.50 2.02
C ARG A 187 17.07 25.95 0.84
N SER A 188 17.19 25.14 -0.21
CA SER A 188 17.94 25.53 -1.41
C SER A 188 17.31 26.70 -2.17
N LEU A 189 16.00 26.93 -2.04
CA LEU A 189 15.32 28.09 -2.62
C LEU A 189 15.63 29.40 -1.87
N TYR A 190 16.02 29.35 -0.59
CA TYR A 190 16.29 30.56 0.23
C TYR A 190 17.78 30.93 0.34
N LEU A 191 18.70 30.06 -0.07
CA LEU A 191 20.14 30.33 -0.04
C LEU A 191 20.67 31.32 -1.11
N PRO A 192 20.10 31.42 -2.33
CA PRO A 192 20.61 32.37 -3.33
C PRO A 192 20.42 33.84 -2.95
N THR A 193 19.44 34.15 -2.10
CA THR A 193 19.11 35.54 -1.71
C THR A 193 20.06 36.15 -0.70
N LEU A 194 20.81 35.37 0.08
CA LEU A 194 21.69 35.89 1.13
C LEU A 194 23.14 36.14 0.67
N TYR A 195 23.54 35.65 -0.50
CA TYR A 195 24.88 35.87 -1.04
C TYR A 195 25.00 37.11 -1.94
N LEU A 196 23.89 37.75 -2.31
CA LEU A 196 23.92 38.97 -3.11
C LEU A 196 23.95 40.27 -2.29
N GLU A 197 23.72 40.20 -0.98
CA GLU A 197 23.76 41.39 -0.09
C GLU A 197 25.12 41.61 0.60
N THR A 198 26.14 40.79 0.34
CA THR A 198 27.46 40.89 1.02
C THR A 198 28.63 41.27 0.10
N ILE A 199 28.38 41.67 -1.15
CA ILE A 199 29.43 42.16 -2.08
C ILE A 199 29.13 43.60 -2.56
N SER A 200 28.71 44.45 -1.64
CA SER A 200 28.73 45.90 -1.82
C SER A 200 28.96 46.56 -0.47
N ASP A 201 30.21 46.63 -0.04
CA ASP A 201 30.83 47.77 0.65
C ASP A 201 32.35 47.56 0.76
#